data_AF-A0A7W9PDD3-F1
#
_entry.id   AF-A0A7W9PDD3-F1
#
_cell.length_a   1.000
_cell.length_b   1.000
_cell.length_c   1.000
_cell.angle_alpha   90.00
_cell.angle_beta   90.00
_cell.angle_gamma   90.00
#
_symmetry.space_group_name_H-M   'P 1'
#
loop_
_entity.id
_entity.type
_entity.pdbx_description
1 polymer ?
#
loop_
_entity_poly.entity_id
_entity_poly.type
_entity_poly.pdbx_seq_one_letter_code
_entity_poly.pdbx_strand_id
1 'polypeptide(L)'
;MPLDRHIHFAQLWLEQVRDHLASAAATSTNLSAEQLNVMSGKVAEGLRIFTELADQPPAQPPTPAPRVEPPPALRTADPRYPAIPPWRPSGRTRMAGHLTSG
;
A
#
# COMPACT_ATOMS: atom_id res chain seq x y z
N MET A 1 19.78 -9.58 -8.32
CA MET A 1 18.79 -10.67 -8.19
C MET A 1 17.43 -10.03 -7.90
N PRO A 2 16.30 -10.58 -8.37
CA PRO A 2 14.97 -10.00 -8.13
C PRO A 2 14.60 -10.05 -6.63
N LEU A 3 13.85 -9.05 -6.15
CA LEU A 3 13.50 -8.86 -4.74
C LEU A 3 12.75 -10.08 -4.16
N ASP A 4 11.84 -10.67 -4.93
CA ASP A 4 11.10 -11.89 -4.55
C ASP A 4 12.04 -13.05 -4.21
N ARG A 5 13.18 -13.15 -4.90
CA ARG A 5 14.20 -14.17 -4.63
C ARG A 5 14.89 -13.92 -3.29
N HIS A 6 15.15 -12.66 -2.93
CA HIS A 6 15.75 -12.33 -1.63
C HIS A 6 14.80 -12.65 -0.48
N ILE A 7 13.50 -12.35 -0.62
CA ILE A 7 12.48 -12.68 0.37
C ILE A 7 12.39 -14.19 0.57
N HIS A 8 12.37 -14.96 -0.53
CA HIS A 8 12.33 -16.42 -0.44
C HIS A 8 13.55 -17.01 0.29
N PHE A 9 14.75 -16.50 0.01
CA PHE A 9 15.94 -16.93 0.75
C PHE A 9 15.91 -16.53 2.22
N ALA A 10 15.44 -15.32 2.55
CA ALA A 10 15.27 -14.88 3.92
C ALA A 10 14.33 -15.81 4.71
N GLN A 11 13.20 -16.21 4.11
CA GLN A 11 12.29 -17.18 4.71
C GLN A 11 12.97 -18.52 4.98
N LEU A 12 13.60 -19.10 3.96
CA LEU A 12 14.30 -20.38 4.10
C LEU A 12 15.40 -20.36 5.16
N TRP A 13 16.14 -19.26 5.28
CA TRP A 13 17.17 -19.11 6.30
C TRP A 13 16.60 -19.08 7.70
N LEU A 14 15.53 -18.31 7.94
CA LEU A 14 14.89 -18.24 9.24
C LEU A 14 14.24 -19.58 9.63
N GLU A 15 13.62 -20.28 8.67
CA GLU A 15 13.08 -21.63 8.87
C GLU A 15 14.18 -22.62 9.24
N GLN A 16 15.30 -22.63 8.52
CA GLN A 16 16.44 -23.49 8.85
C GLN A 16 16.96 -23.24 10.26
N VAL A 17 17.14 -21.97 10.66
CA VAL A 17 17.63 -21.62 11.99
C VAL A 17 16.65 -22.08 13.06
N ARG A 18 15.35 -21.82 12.87
CA ARG A 18 14.29 -22.28 13.78
C ARG A 18 14.35 -23.80 13.95
N ASP A 19 14.39 -24.54 12.85
CA ASP A 19 14.35 -26.00 12.88
C ASP A 19 15.61 -26.59 13.53
N HIS A 20 16.79 -25.99 13.28
CA HIS A 20 18.04 -26.40 13.92
C HIS A 20 18.02 -26.15 15.43
N LEU A 21 17.55 -24.99 15.87
CA LEU A 21 17.41 -24.65 17.28
C LEU A 21 16.39 -25.55 17.98
N ALA A 22 15.24 -25.81 17.34
CA ALA A 22 14.22 -26.70 17.86
C ALA A 22 14.74 -28.14 18.01
N SER A 23 15.48 -28.64 17.01
CA SER A 23 16.11 -29.96 17.06
C SER A 23 17.17 -30.06 18.16
N ALA A 24 18.04 -29.06 18.29
CA ALA A 24 19.05 -29.02 19.34
C ALA A 24 18.41 -28.98 20.74
N ALA A 25 17.36 -28.17 20.92
CA ALA A 25 16.62 -28.10 22.17
C ALA A 25 15.92 -29.43 22.50
N ALA A 26 15.26 -30.06 21.53
CA ALA A 26 14.57 -31.35 21.71
C ALA A 26 15.54 -32.49 22.08
N THR A 27 16.78 -32.41 21.60
CA THR A 27 17.82 -33.42 21.86
C THR A 27 18.74 -33.06 23.03
N SER A 28 18.54 -31.91 23.67
CA SER A 28 19.46 -31.34 24.66
C SER A 28 20.92 -31.25 24.16
N THR A 29 21.09 -31.10 22.84
CA THR A 29 22.41 -31.00 22.21
C THR A 29 22.89 -29.56 22.30
N ASN A 30 24.08 -29.36 22.87
CA ASN A 30 24.73 -28.05 22.85
C ASN A 30 25.23 -27.73 21.45
N LEU A 31 24.91 -26.53 20.97
CA LEU A 31 25.41 -26.01 19.71
C LEU A 31 26.79 -25.41 19.91
N SER A 32 27.70 -25.64 18.96
CA SER A 32 29.03 -25.04 19.01
C SER A 32 28.96 -23.52 18.74
N ALA A 33 29.96 -22.78 19.22
CA ALA A 33 30.07 -21.35 18.95
C ALA A 33 30.09 -21.03 17.44
N GLU A 34 30.72 -21.89 16.64
CA GLU A 34 30.75 -21.75 15.18
C GLU A 34 29.35 -21.92 14.57
N GLN A 35 28.59 -22.93 15.00
CA GLN A 35 27.21 -23.14 14.55
C GLN A 35 26.32 -21.95 14.91
N LEU A 36 26.46 -21.44 16.14
CA LEU A 36 25.74 -20.26 16.61
C LEU A 36 26.08 -19.02 15.77
N ASN A 37 27.36 -18.80 15.44
CA ASN A 37 27.81 -17.68 14.60
C ASN A 37 27.26 -17.76 13.16
N VAL A 38 27.21 -18.96 12.58
CA VAL A 38 26.61 -19.17 11.26
C VAL A 38 25.11 -18.87 11.30
N MET A 39 24.39 -19.36 12.32
CA MET A 39 22.96 -19.12 12.46
C MET A 39 22.64 -17.65 12.75
N SER A 40 23.45 -16.96 13.57
CA SER A 40 23.27 -15.53 13.84
C SER A 40 23.42 -14.69 12.57
N GLY A 41 24.36 -15.05 11.68
CA GLY A 41 24.51 -14.42 10.37
C GLY A 41 23.25 -14.58 9.50
N LYS A 42 22.68 -15.80 9.46
CA LYS A 42 21.42 -16.08 8.75
C LYS A 42 20.24 -15.25 9.30
N VAL A 43 20.12 -15.15 10.63
CA VAL A 43 19.07 -14.36 11.29
C VAL A 43 19.23 -12.88 11.00
N ALA A 44 20.44 -12.33 11.18
CA ALA A 44 20.71 -10.91 10.95
C ALA A 44 20.34 -10.49 9.52
N GLU A 45 20.78 -11.28 8.53
CA GLU A 45 20.52 -10.96 7.12
C GLU A 45 19.06 -11.20 6.72
N GLY A 46 18.42 -12.26 7.22
CA GLY A 46 17.00 -12.51 7.00
C GLY A 46 16.13 -11.37 7.53
N LEU A 47 16.40 -10.90 8.74
CA LEU A 47 15.68 -9.78 9.35
C LEU A 47 15.96 -8.44 8.65
N ARG A 48 17.20 -8.22 8.17
CA ARG A 48 17.53 -7.01 7.38
C ARG A 48 16.65 -6.92 6.14
N ILE A 49 16.52 -8.01 5.38
CA ILE A 49 15.70 -8.07 4.16
C ILE A 49 14.22 -7.76 4.47
N PHE A 50 13.67 -8.33 5.55
CA PHE A 50 12.28 -8.07 5.94
C PHE A 50 12.06 -6.65 6.44
N THR A 51 13.04 -6.06 7.13
CA THR A 51 12.97 -4.66 7.57
C THR A 51 12.97 -3.73 6.37
N GLU A 52 13.87 -3.97 5.40
CA GLU A 52 13.92 -3.20 4.15
C GLU A 52 12.62 -3.29 3.35
N LEU A 53 11.94 -4.44 3.40
CA LEU A 53 10.64 -4.61 2.77
C LEU A 53 9.52 -3.87 3.53
N ALA A 54 9.55 -3.90 4.86
CA ALA A 54 8.57 -3.21 5.70
C ALA A 54 8.66 -1.67 5.56
N ASP A 55 9.86 -1.17 5.30
CA ASP A 55 10.13 0.26 5.09
C ASP A 55 9.82 0.73 3.65
N GLN A 56 9.46 -0.17 2.72
CA GLN A 56 9.03 0.23 1.39
C GLN A 56 7.67 0.94 1.49
N PRO A 57 7.54 2.21 1.08
CA PRO A 57 6.26 2.87 1.06
C PRO A 57 5.32 2.07 0.15
N PRO A 58 4.03 1.89 0.55
CA PRO A 58 3.07 1.20 -0.30
C PRO A 58 3.09 1.87 -1.66
N ALA A 59 3.20 1.05 -2.72
CA ALA A 59 3.22 1.52 -4.10
C ALA A 59 2.08 2.53 -4.28
N GLN A 60 2.42 3.81 -4.39
CA GLN A 60 1.40 4.83 -4.53
C GLN A 60 0.65 4.51 -5.83
N PRO A 61 -0.70 4.44 -5.81
CA PRO A 61 -1.45 4.36 -7.05
C PRO A 61 -0.97 5.52 -7.94
N PRO A 62 -0.82 5.31 -9.27
CA PRO A 62 -0.26 6.32 -10.14
C PRO A 62 -1.01 7.62 -9.91
N THR A 63 -0.36 8.59 -9.29
CA THR A 63 -0.91 9.93 -9.13
C THR A 63 -1.27 10.36 -10.55
N PRO A 64 -2.57 10.60 -10.86
CA PRO A 64 -2.93 11.08 -12.18
C PRO A 64 -2.07 12.33 -12.39
N ALA A 65 -1.25 12.31 -13.45
CA ALA A 65 -0.33 13.39 -13.77
C ALA A 65 -1.06 14.73 -13.62
N PRO A 66 -0.40 15.81 -13.13
CA PRO A 66 -1.02 17.12 -13.12
C PRO A 66 -1.55 17.34 -14.53
N ARG A 67 -2.87 17.43 -14.66
CA ARG A 67 -3.53 17.65 -15.94
C ARG A 67 -2.96 18.97 -16.43
N VAL A 68 -1.99 18.91 -17.33
CA VAL A 68 -1.52 20.07 -18.06
C VAL A 68 -2.76 20.55 -18.78
N GLU A 69 -3.37 21.59 -18.23
CA GLU A 69 -4.53 22.23 -18.84
C GLU A 69 -4.04 22.65 -20.22
N PRO A 70 -4.63 22.13 -21.31
CA PRO A 70 -4.25 22.60 -22.63
C PRO A 70 -4.48 24.11 -22.66
N PRO A 71 -3.57 24.90 -23.26
CA PRO A 71 -3.76 26.34 -23.36
C PRO A 71 -5.15 26.61 -23.94
N PRO A 72 -5.87 27.63 -23.47
CA PRO A 72 -7.26 27.84 -23.84
C PRO A 72 -7.33 28.00 -25.35
N ALA A 73 -7.74 26.93 -26.04
CA ALA A 73 -8.14 26.99 -27.42
C ALA A 73 -9.26 28.00 -27.47
N LEU A 74 -9.06 29.06 -28.26
CA LEU A 74 -10.02 30.11 -28.59
C LEU A 74 -11.43 29.55 -28.48
N ARG A 75 -12.13 29.93 -27.39
CA ARG A 75 -13.56 29.65 -27.23
C ARG A 75 -14.26 30.45 -28.33
N THR A 76 -14.37 29.85 -29.50
CA THR A 76 -15.29 30.30 -30.54
C THR A 76 -16.66 30.26 -29.89
N ALA A 77 -17.20 31.44 -29.58
CA ALA A 77 -18.54 31.59 -29.05
C ALA A 77 -19.50 31.00 -30.07
N ASP A 78 -20.04 29.81 -29.77
CA ASP A 78 -21.19 29.28 -30.48
C ASP A 78 -22.40 30.14 -30.08
N PRO A 79 -23.06 30.84 -31.02
CA PRO A 79 -24.17 31.74 -30.71
C PRO A 79 -25.47 31.02 -30.31
N ARG A 80 -25.48 29.68 -30.21
CA ARG A 80 -26.70 28.90 -29.96
C ARG A 80 -26.91 28.45 -28.51
N TYR A 81 -26.08 28.87 -27.55
CA TYR A 81 -26.32 28.60 -26.13
C TYR A 81 -26.33 29.89 -25.29
N PRO A 82 -27.47 30.30 -24.70
CA PRO A 82 -27.47 31.33 -23.69
C PRO A 82 -26.76 30.80 -22.43
N ALA A 83 -25.74 31.51 -21.98
CA ALA A 83 -25.01 31.21 -20.76
C ALA A 83 -25.97 31.21 -19.55
N ILE A 84 -26.05 30.09 -18.83
CA ILE A 84 -26.75 30.03 -17.54
C ILE A 84 -25.89 30.79 -16.51
N PRO A 85 -26.41 31.84 -15.85
CA PRO A 85 -25.62 32.58 -14.86
C PRO A 85 -25.47 31.80 -13.54
N PRO A 86 -24.32 31.92 -12.85
CA PRO A 86 -23.91 31.03 -11.75
C PRO A 86 -24.57 31.29 -10.38
N TRP A 87 -25.65 32.07 -10.29
CA TRP A 87 -26.20 32.50 -8.99
C TRP A 87 -27.52 31.86 -8.59
N ARG A 88 -28.01 30.78 -9.23
CA ARG A 88 -29.21 30.09 -8.73
C ARG A 88 -28.86 29.24 -7.49
N PRO A 89 -29.35 29.58 -6.28
CA PRO A 89 -29.20 28.73 -5.12
C PRO A 89 -30.32 27.68 -5.14
N SER A 90 -29.97 26.41 -5.25
CA SER A 90 -30.90 25.31 -4.93
C SER A 90 -31.03 25.18 -3.41
N GLY A 91 -31.64 26.19 -2.81
CA GLY A 91 -31.99 26.28 -1.40
C GLY A 91 -33.36 25.65 -1.13
N ARG A 92 -33.30 24.48 -0.49
CA ARG A 92 -34.34 23.71 0.19
C ARG A 92 -35.31 24.56 1.04
N THR A 93 -36.61 24.18 1.02
CA THR A 93 -37.57 24.09 2.16
C THR A 93 -38.96 24.61 1.79
N ARG A 94 -40.02 23.79 1.91
CA ARG A 94 -41.05 23.95 2.96
C ARG A 94 -42.09 22.82 2.94
N MET A 95 -42.22 22.16 4.09
CA MET A 95 -43.39 21.40 4.51
C MET A 95 -44.65 22.29 4.52
N ALA A 96 -45.76 21.81 3.95
CA ALA A 96 -47.15 22.10 4.37
C ALA A 96 -48.08 21.31 3.43
N GLY A 97 -48.69 20.22 3.88
CA GLY A 97 -50.08 20.23 4.35
C GLY A 97 -50.81 19.14 3.54
N HIS A 98 -51.42 18.13 4.16
CA HIS A 98 -52.72 18.12 4.82
C HIS A 98 -53.76 17.39 3.94
N LEU A 99 -54.35 16.30 4.51
CA LEU A 99 -55.71 15.76 4.25
C LEU A 99 -55.92 15.09 2.86
N THR A 100 -56.66 14.00 2.62
CA THR A 100 -57.70 13.23 3.33
C THR A 100 -58.05 11.95 2.52
N SER A 101 -58.61 10.94 3.21
CA SER A 101 -59.56 9.87 2.84
C SER A 101 -59.63 9.22 1.45
N GLY A 102 -59.85 7.90 1.50
CA GLY A 102 -60.53 7.09 0.49
C GLY A 102 -60.35 5.60 0.75
#